data_AF-A0A1Q5CTT5-F1
#
_entry.id   AF-A0A1Q5CTT5-F1
#
_cell.length_a   1.000
_cell.length_b   1.000
_cell.length_c   1.000
_cell.angle_alpha   90.00
_cell.angle_beta   90.00
_cell.angle_gamma   90.00
#
_symmetry.space_group_name_H-M   'P 1'
#
loop_
_entity.id
_entity.type
_entity.pdbx_description
1 polymer ?
#
loop_
_entity_poly.entity_id
_entity_poly.type
_entity_poly.pdbx_seq_one_letter_code
_entity_poly.pdbx_strand_id
1 'polypeptide(L)' 'MTDRDRRDRAASCRGPYGGEGDPGVPDGCGDPARFEVARHLRTPLRVCPVHLGPSLLLADGVLWPPEIRLIR' A
#
# COMPACT_ATOMS: atom_id res chain seq x y z
N MET A 1 -12.65 3.94 20.06
CA MET A 1 -12.12 3.49 18.75
C MET A 1 -12.47 2.03 18.58
N THR A 2 -13.16 1.68 17.51
CA THR A 2 -13.67 0.32 17.31
C THR A 2 -12.66 -0.54 16.53
N ASP A 3 -12.78 -1.86 16.65
CA ASP A 3 -11.93 -2.82 15.93
C ASP A 3 -12.05 -2.70 14.38
N ARG A 4 -13.21 -2.23 13.88
CA ARG A 4 -13.44 -1.92 12.46
C ARG A 4 -12.56 -0.79 11.93
N ASP A 5 -12.47 0.33 12.65
CA ASP A 5 -11.64 1.49 12.26
C ASP A 5 -10.16 1.11 12.10
N ARG A 6 -9.71 0.13 12.90
CA ARG A 6 -8.33 -0.38 12.86
C ARG A 6 -8.07 -1.26 11.64
N ARG A 7 -9.05 -2.07 11.21
CA ARG A 7 -8.95 -2.90 10.00
C ARG A 7 -9.02 -2.05 8.73
N ASP A 8 -9.88 -1.04 8.70
CA ASP A 8 -10.02 -0.17 7.55
C ASP A 8 -8.76 0.68 7.32
N ARG A 9 -8.11 1.14 8.41
CA ARG A 9 -6.77 1.75 8.35
C ARG A 9 -5.66 0.78 7.96
N ALA A 10 -5.79 -0.51 8.23
CA ALA A 10 -4.85 -1.52 7.76
C ALA A 10 -5.08 -1.91 6.28
N ALA A 11 -6.25 -1.56 5.72
CA ALA A 11 -6.65 -1.79 4.33
C ALA A 11 -6.50 -0.55 3.44
N SER A 12 -6.11 0.60 4.01
CA SER A 12 -5.91 1.82 3.24
C SER A 12 -4.64 1.74 2.39
N CYS A 13 -4.70 2.34 1.20
CA CYS A 13 -3.54 2.48 0.34
C CYS A 13 -2.49 3.34 1.06
N ARG A 14 -1.24 2.87 1.07
CA ARG A 14 -0.11 3.57 1.73
C ARG A 14 0.64 4.56 0.83
N GLY A 15 0.04 4.93 -0.30
CA GLY A 15 0.68 5.80 -1.30
C GLY A 15 1.93 5.18 -1.95
N PRO A 16 2.58 5.93 -2.84
CA PRO A 16 3.67 5.41 -3.69
C PRO A 16 4.97 5.10 -2.92
N TYR A 17 5.16 5.70 -1.75
CA TYR A 17 6.37 5.51 -0.93
C TYR A 17 6.19 4.50 0.21
N GLY A 18 4.95 4.07 0.47
CA GLY A 18 4.64 3.09 1.51
C GLY A 18 4.33 3.61 2.91
N GLY A 19 3.96 4.90 3.01
CA GLY A 19 3.17 5.42 4.12
C GLY A 19 3.91 5.63 5.44
N GLU A 20 5.24 5.65 5.44
CA GLU A 20 6.01 6.01 6.64
C GLU A 20 6.26 7.51 6.77
N GLY A 21 5.91 8.31 5.75
CA GLY A 21 6.44 9.67 5.60
C GLY A 21 5.48 10.86 5.71
N ASP A 22 4.16 10.72 5.64
CA ASP A 22 3.30 11.91 5.68
C ASP A 22 1.86 11.64 6.14
N PRO A 23 1.45 12.11 7.34
CA PRO A 23 0.06 12.04 7.81
C PRO A 23 -0.87 13.02 7.09
N GLY A 24 -0.40 13.77 6.08
CA GLY A 24 -1.16 14.82 5.40
C GLY A 24 -1.89 14.43 4.11
N VAL A 25 -1.69 13.22 3.56
CA VAL A 25 -2.41 12.81 2.33
C VAL A 25 -3.74 12.17 2.73
N PRO A 26 -4.89 12.64 2.22
CA PRO A 26 -6.19 12.16 2.64
C PRO A 26 -6.29 10.64 2.55
N ASP A 27 -6.61 10.03 3.68
CA ASP A 27 -6.93 8.61 3.81
C ASP A 27 -7.95 8.22 2.73
N GLY A 28 -7.55 7.31 1.84
CA GLY A 28 -8.49 6.61 0.97
C GLY A 28 -8.43 7.06 -0.48
N CYS A 29 -7.61 6.35 -1.26
CA CYS A 29 -7.85 6.28 -2.70
C CYS A 29 -9.25 5.69 -2.91
N GLY A 30 -10.11 6.40 -3.65
CA GLY A 30 -11.51 6.02 -3.90
C GLY A 30 -11.69 4.73 -4.71
N ASP A 31 -10.60 4.16 -5.22
CA ASP A 31 -10.62 2.85 -5.86
C ASP A 31 -10.81 1.74 -4.81
N PRO A 32 -11.72 0.78 -5.00
CA PRO A 32 -11.88 -0.34 -4.07
C PRO A 32 -10.79 -1.42 -4.20
N ALA A 33 -10.12 -1.53 -5.36
CA ALA A 33 -9.13 -2.56 -5.58
C ALA A 33 -7.84 -2.29 -4.80
N ARG A 34 -7.22 -3.36 -4.29
CA ARG A 34 -6.01 -3.31 -3.47
C ARG A 34 -5.01 -4.35 -3.94
N PHE A 35 -3.73 -3.98 -3.93
CA PHE A 35 -2.61 -4.85 -4.25
C PHE A 35 -1.64 -4.89 -3.10
N GLU A 36 -1.04 -6.06 -2.87
CA GLU A 36 0.16 -6.21 -2.05
C GLU A 36 1.38 -6.36 -2.95
N VAL A 37 2.39 -5.53 -2.70
CA VAL A 37 3.71 -5.60 -3.32
C VAL A 37 4.70 -6.14 -2.28
N ALA A 38 5.35 -7.27 -2.57
CA ALA A 38 6.32 -7.85 -1.66
C ALA A 38 7.57 -6.97 -1.52
N ARG A 39 8.12 -6.92 -0.30
CA ARG A 39 9.31 -6.13 0.03
C ARG A 39 10.31 -6.94 0.84
N HIS A 40 11.60 -6.80 0.53
CA HIS A 40 12.69 -7.44 1.25
C HIS A 40 12.79 -6.89 2.69
N LEU A 41 12.72 -7.79 3.67
CA LEU A 41 12.82 -7.48 5.11
C LEU A 41 11.81 -6.42 5.60
N ARG A 42 10.70 -6.21 4.88
CA ARG A 42 9.65 -5.24 5.21
C ARG A 42 8.28 -5.86 5.02
N THR A 43 7.27 -5.29 5.67
CA THR A 43 5.87 -5.70 5.45
C THR A 43 5.46 -5.44 4.00
N PRO A 44 4.64 -6.29 3.38
CA PRO A 44 4.13 -6.03 2.03
C PRO A 44 3.44 -4.66 1.93
N LEU A 45 3.71 -3.95 0.84
CA LEU A 45 3.15 -2.62 0.60
C LEU A 45 1.76 -2.75 -0.02
N ARG A 46 0.75 -2.24 0.69
CA ARG A 46 -0.65 -2.20 0.22
C ARG A 46 -0.96 -0.91 -0.54
N VAL A 47 -1.34 -1.04 -1.80
CA VAL A 47 -1.61 0.10 -2.68
C VAL A 47 -2.82 -0.11 -3.58
N CYS A 48 -3.46 0.98 -3.99
CA CYS A 48 -4.51 0.98 -5.00
C CYS A 48 -3.89 0.89 -6.43
N PRO A 49 -4.71 0.66 -7.47
CA PRO A 49 -4.21 0.62 -8.86
C PRO A 49 -3.41 1.87 -9.26
N VAL A 50 -3.85 3.06 -8.83
CA VAL A 50 -3.19 4.35 -9.16
C VAL A 50 -1.76 4.41 -8.61
N HIS A 51 -1.53 3.90 -7.40
CA HIS A 51 -0.23 3.94 -6.75
C HIS A 51 0.63 2.71 -7.03
N LEU A 52 0.11 1.68 -7.71
CA LEU A 52 0.87 0.45 -7.98
C LEU A 52 2.13 0.73 -8.79
N GLY A 53 2.01 1.37 -9.95
CA GLY A 53 3.15 1.68 -10.82
C GLY A 53 4.24 2.50 -10.11
N PRO A 54 3.90 3.67 -9.53
CA PRO A 54 4.85 4.45 -8.74
C PRO A 54 5.50 3.67 -7.59
N SER A 55 4.74 2.80 -6.91
CA SER A 55 5.28 2.00 -5.80
C SER A 55 6.35 1.01 -6.23
N LEU A 56 6.19 0.39 -7.40
CA LEU A 56 7.20 -0.52 -7.94
C LEU A 56 8.53 0.19 -8.25
N LEU A 57 8.50 1.50 -8.45
CA LEU A 57 9.67 2.31 -8.77
C LEU A 57 10.26 3.05 -7.55
N LEU A 58 9.42 3.48 -6.61
CA LEU A 58 9.78 4.43 -5.56
C LEU A 58 9.75 3.85 -4.15
N ALA A 59 9.09 2.71 -3.93
CA ALA A 59 9.01 2.13 -2.60
C ALA A 59 10.27 1.34 -2.27
N ASP A 60 10.78 1.56 -1.05
CA ASP A 60 11.97 0.88 -0.56
C ASP A 60 11.80 -0.64 -0.51
N GLY A 61 12.81 -1.36 -1.00
CA GLY A 61 12.93 -2.80 -0.83
C GLY A 61 11.95 -3.63 -1.66
N VAL A 62 11.29 -3.06 -2.68
CA VAL A 62 10.50 -3.86 -3.64
C VAL A 62 11.40 -4.89 -4.33
N LEU A 63 10.93 -6.14 -4.38
CA LEU A 63 11.66 -7.25 -5.00
C LEU A 63 11.69 -7.13 -6.53
N TRP A 64 12.75 -7.65 -7.16
CA TRP A 64 12.85 -7.83 -8.62
C TRP A 64 13.17 -9.29 -8.95
N PRO A 65 12.31 -10.00 -9.71
CA PRO A 65 11.05 -9.54 -10.28
C PRO A 65 9.99 -9.18 -9.22
N PRO A 66 9.08 -8.23 -9.49
CA PRO A 66 8.09 -7.81 -8.52
C PRO A 66 7.05 -8.89 -8.28
N GLU A 67 6.82 -9.21 -7.01
CA GLU A 67 5.72 -10.07 -6.58
C GLU A 67 4.53 -9.20 -6.17
N ILE A 68 3.46 -9.29 -6.96
CA ILE A 68 2.25 -8.47 -6.82
C ILE A 68 1.04 -9.39 -6.66
N ARG A 69 0.20 -9.13 -5.67
CA ARG A 69 -1.04 -9.89 -5.42
C ARG A 69 -2.23 -8.95 -5.32
N LEU A 70 -3.28 -9.21 -6.09
CA LEU A 70 -4.58 -8.57 -5.88
C LEU A 70 -5.20 -9.12 -4.59
N ILE A 71 -5.66 -8.24 -3.71
CA ILE A 71 -6.30 -8.56 -2.44
C ILE A 71 -7.70 -7.92 -2.36
N ARG A 72 -8.58 -8.53 -1.54
CA ARG A 72 -9.94 -8.04 -1.25
C ARG A 72 -10.01 -7.38 0.11
#